data_AF-A0A832TAG1-F1
#
_entry.id   AF-A0A832TAG1-F1
#
_cell.length_a   1.000
_cell.length_b   1.000
_cell.length_c   1.000
_cell.angle_alpha   90.00
_cell.angle_beta   90.00
_cell.angle_gamma   90.00
#
_symmetry.space_group_name_H-M   'P 1'
#
loop_
_entity.id
_entity.type
_entity.pdbx_description
1 polymer ?
#
loop_
_entity_poly.entity_id
_entity_poly.type
_entity_poly.pdbx_seq_one_letter_code
_entity_poly.pdbx_strand_id
1 'polypeptide(L)'
;MEELIKRAKEKGIDVEDVLIREISKEDPQEGIKLRLEIAEKYMNEAYEYLNKGDSIQASEKAYKVAEEVVKALAEKFNTEEYKQAITEGRWYTYLLVSTTNDLSKRLGDWVSDGWNAGYVLHVWGFHEGKLSVNKITVNMEKVKKMLENAKSILMS
;
A
#
# COMPACT_ATOMS: atom_id res chain seq x y z
N MET A 1 -16.94 -18.76 -4.90
CA MET A 1 -16.09 -17.55 -4.93
C MET A 1 -14.85 -17.71 -4.05
N GLU A 2 -15.00 -18.22 -2.82
CA GLU A 2 -13.86 -18.46 -1.90
C GLU A 2 -12.75 -19.36 -2.46
N GLU A 3 -13.10 -20.51 -3.08
CA GLU A 3 -12.11 -21.42 -3.68
C GLU A 3 -11.31 -20.77 -4.83
N LEU A 4 -11.95 -19.87 -5.59
CA LEU A 4 -11.27 -19.13 -6.67
C LEU A 4 -10.24 -18.16 -6.09
N ILE A 5 -10.63 -17.38 -5.08
CA ILE A 5 -9.73 -16.42 -4.40
C ILE A 5 -8.57 -17.16 -3.73
N LYS A 6 -8.83 -18.30 -3.12
CA LYS A 6 -7.79 -19.14 -2.51
C LYS A 6 -6.76 -19.60 -3.55
N ARG A 7 -7.20 -20.17 -4.68
CA ARG A 7 -6.30 -20.59 -5.77
C ARG A 7 -5.53 -19.43 -6.40
N ALA A 8 -6.14 -18.26 -6.49
CA ALA A 8 -5.46 -17.05 -6.96
C ALA A 8 -4.31 -16.68 -6.01
N LYS A 9 -4.57 -16.63 -4.70
CA LYS A 9 -3.55 -16.35 -3.68
C LYS A 9 -2.41 -17.36 -3.68
N GLU A 10 -2.70 -18.66 -3.84
CA GLU A 10 -1.69 -19.72 -3.95
C GLU A 10 -0.76 -19.53 -5.17
N LYS A 11 -1.24 -18.86 -6.22
CA LYS A 11 -0.45 -18.49 -7.40
C LYS A 11 0.20 -17.10 -7.28
N GLY A 12 0.10 -16.45 -6.12
CA GLY A 12 0.60 -15.10 -5.88
C GLY A 12 -0.16 -14.01 -6.64
N ILE A 13 -1.43 -14.29 -7.00
CA ILE A 13 -2.32 -13.32 -7.65
C ILE A 13 -3.07 -12.55 -6.57
N ASP A 14 -2.90 -11.23 -6.59
CA ASP A 14 -3.70 -10.31 -5.79
C ASP A 14 -5.01 -10.01 -6.55
N VAL A 15 -6.11 -10.54 -6.04
CA VAL A 15 -7.43 -10.40 -6.67
C VAL A 15 -7.92 -8.95 -6.62
N GLU A 16 -7.63 -8.21 -5.55
CA GLU A 16 -8.03 -6.80 -5.41
C GLU A 16 -7.31 -5.96 -6.47
N ASP A 17 -5.99 -6.15 -6.61
CA ASP A 17 -5.19 -5.44 -7.61
C ASP A 17 -5.61 -5.76 -9.06
N VAL A 18 -5.96 -7.02 -9.34
CA VAL A 18 -6.49 -7.41 -10.66
C VAL A 18 -7.79 -6.69 -10.99
N LEU A 19 -8.74 -6.64 -10.04
CA LEU A 19 -10.03 -5.98 -10.25
C LEU A 19 -9.85 -4.47 -10.47
N ILE A 20 -9.03 -3.83 -9.62
CA ILE A 20 -8.72 -2.40 -9.76
C ILE A 20 -8.08 -2.13 -11.11
N ARG A 21 -7.11 -2.94 -11.54
CA ARG A 21 -6.46 -2.78 -12.84
C ARG A 21 -7.44 -2.84 -14.01
N GLU A 22 -8.42 -3.75 -13.97
CA GLU A 22 -9.44 -3.82 -15.02
C GLU A 22 -10.34 -2.58 -15.02
N ILE A 23 -10.72 -2.07 -13.85
CA ILE A 23 -11.49 -0.81 -13.72
C ILE A 23 -10.68 0.38 -14.26
N SER A 24 -9.40 0.47 -13.91
CA SER A 24 -8.49 1.53 -14.34
C SER A 24 -8.30 1.63 -15.86
N LYS A 25 -8.54 0.55 -16.62
CA LYS A 25 -8.45 0.60 -18.09
C LYS A 25 -9.54 1.48 -18.70
N GLU A 26 -10.71 1.49 -18.09
CA GLU A 26 -11.85 2.29 -18.52
C GLU A 26 -11.79 3.69 -17.89
N ASP A 27 -11.53 3.76 -16.58
CA ASP A 27 -11.40 5.01 -15.83
C ASP A 27 -10.24 4.93 -14.81
N PRO A 28 -9.05 5.48 -15.15
CA PRO A 28 -7.91 5.52 -14.24
C PRO A 28 -8.21 6.26 -12.92
N GLN A 29 -9.09 7.26 -12.94
CA GLN A 29 -9.40 8.04 -11.74
C GLN A 29 -10.26 7.23 -10.76
N GLU A 30 -11.18 6.40 -11.26
CA GLU A 30 -11.95 5.48 -10.42
C GLU A 30 -11.04 4.41 -9.79
N GLY A 31 -10.07 3.88 -10.54
CA GLY A 31 -9.06 2.95 -10.00
C GLY A 31 -8.24 3.56 -8.87
N ILE A 32 -7.75 4.80 -9.04
CA ILE A 32 -7.03 5.56 -8.01
C ILE A 32 -7.91 5.75 -6.77
N LYS A 33 -9.18 6.11 -6.95
CA LYS A 33 -10.12 6.32 -5.84
C LYS A 33 -10.36 5.03 -5.06
N LEU A 34 -10.55 3.90 -5.74
CA LEU A 34 -10.71 2.58 -5.09
C LEU A 34 -9.48 2.20 -4.27
N ARG A 35 -8.26 2.45 -4.77
CA ARG A 35 -7.03 2.22 -3.99
C ARG A 35 -7.00 3.06 -2.71
N LEU A 36 -7.43 4.32 -2.78
CA LEU A 36 -7.52 5.18 -1.61
C LEU A 36 -8.56 4.70 -0.60
N GLU A 37 -9.75 4.27 -1.05
CA GLU A 37 -10.78 3.71 -0.18
C GLU A 37 -10.29 2.44 0.53
N ILE A 38 -9.56 1.57 -0.18
CA ILE A 38 -8.94 0.37 0.39
C ILE A 38 -7.85 0.75 1.39
N ALA A 39 -6.99 1.73 1.05
CA ALA A 39 -5.95 2.22 1.95
C ALA A 39 -6.54 2.82 3.24
N GLU A 40 -7.63 3.58 3.16
CA GLU A 40 -8.34 4.10 4.33
C GLU A 40 -8.93 2.99 5.19
N LYS A 41 -9.55 1.98 4.56
CA LYS A 41 -10.05 0.81 5.26
C LYS A 41 -8.93 0.08 5.99
N TYR A 42 -7.79 -0.15 5.34
CA TYR A 42 -6.64 -0.78 5.97
C TYR A 42 -6.06 0.07 7.10
N MET A 43 -6.06 1.40 6.99
CA MET A 43 -5.59 2.26 8.07
C MET A 43 -6.51 2.17 9.30
N ASN A 44 -7.83 2.13 9.08
CA ASN A 44 -8.81 1.92 10.16
C ASN A 44 -8.61 0.55 10.84
N GLU A 45 -8.50 -0.52 10.05
CA GLU A 45 -8.21 -1.87 10.55
C GLU A 45 -6.89 -1.91 11.33
N ALA A 46 -5.85 -1.21 10.86
CA ALA A 46 -4.56 -1.14 11.56
C ALA A 46 -4.71 -0.54 12.97
N TYR A 47 -5.48 0.53 13.13
CA TYR A 47 -5.77 1.12 14.45
C TYR A 47 -6.66 0.22 15.31
N GLU A 48 -7.61 -0.51 14.72
CA GLU A 48 -8.40 -1.49 15.48
C GLU A 48 -7.53 -2.60 16.08
N TYR A 49 -6.60 -3.15 15.29
CA TYR A 49 -5.65 -4.16 15.79
C TYR A 49 -4.70 -3.57 16.83
N LEU A 50 -4.21 -2.34 16.61
CA LEU A 50 -3.37 -1.63 17.57
C LEU A 50 -4.07 -1.50 18.93
N ASN A 51 -5.35 -1.10 18.93
CA ASN A 51 -6.18 -0.95 20.14
C ASN A 51 -6.46 -2.29 20.85
N LYS A 52 -6.48 -3.39 20.10
CA LYS A 52 -6.60 -4.76 20.64
C LYS A 52 -5.27 -5.32 21.15
N GLY A 53 -4.17 -4.60 20.98
CA GLY A 53 -2.83 -5.04 21.36
C GLY A 53 -2.16 -5.98 20.36
N ASP A 54 -2.74 -6.16 19.17
CA ASP A 54 -2.22 -7.04 18.12
C ASP A 54 -1.26 -6.26 17.20
N SER A 55 0.01 -6.22 17.59
CA SER A 55 1.03 -5.50 16.81
C SER A 55 1.35 -6.16 15.47
N ILE A 56 1.16 -7.47 15.33
CA ILE A 56 1.45 -8.22 14.10
C ILE A 56 0.44 -7.81 13.03
N GLN A 57 -0.86 -7.89 13.34
CA GLN A 57 -1.90 -7.52 12.39
C GLN A 57 -1.95 -6.01 12.12
N ALA A 58 -1.72 -5.17 13.14
CA ALA A 58 -1.61 -3.73 12.93
C ALA A 58 -0.48 -3.38 11.95
N SER A 59 0.66 -4.06 12.06
CA SER A 59 1.80 -3.87 11.16
C SER A 59 1.50 -4.30 9.73
N GLU A 60 0.86 -5.46 9.54
CA GLU A 60 0.46 -5.94 8.21
C GLU A 60 -0.47 -4.95 7.51
N LYS A 61 -1.47 -4.45 8.24
CA LYS A 61 -2.46 -3.52 7.69
C LYS A 61 -1.85 -2.18 7.34
N ALA A 62 -1.02 -1.61 8.20
CA ALA A 62 -0.31 -0.38 7.89
C ALA A 62 0.66 -0.52 6.70
N TYR A 63 1.31 -1.68 6.52
CA TYR A 63 2.09 -1.92 5.30
C TYR A 63 1.23 -1.89 4.04
N LYS A 64 0.05 -2.53 4.06
CA LYS A 64 -0.89 -2.53 2.92
C LYS A 64 -1.39 -1.13 2.56
N VAL A 65 -1.53 -0.22 3.55
CA VAL A 65 -1.80 1.20 3.28
C VAL A 65 -0.67 1.80 2.43
N ALA A 66 0.58 1.60 2.82
CA ALA A 66 1.73 2.12 2.06
C ALA A 66 1.79 1.53 0.64
N GLU A 67 1.52 0.23 0.48
CA GLU A 67 1.46 -0.40 -0.85
C GLU A 67 0.40 0.27 -1.74
N GLU A 68 -0.84 0.39 -1.28
CA GLU A 68 -1.91 0.96 -2.11
C GLU A 68 -1.70 2.44 -2.43
N VAL A 69 -1.12 3.20 -1.50
CA VAL A 69 -0.75 4.61 -1.76
C VAL A 69 0.35 4.70 -2.84
N VAL A 70 1.40 3.88 -2.77
CA VAL A 70 2.45 3.88 -3.81
C VAL A 70 1.87 3.49 -5.16
N LYS A 71 1.03 2.46 -5.24
CA LYS A 71 0.38 2.04 -6.49
C LYS A 71 -0.50 3.14 -7.07
N ALA A 72 -1.30 3.82 -6.24
CA ALA A 72 -2.16 4.92 -6.68
C ALA A 72 -1.37 6.12 -7.19
N LEU A 73 -0.27 6.48 -6.52
CA LEU A 73 0.62 7.54 -6.99
C LEU A 73 1.33 7.14 -8.30
N ALA A 74 1.80 5.89 -8.41
CA ALA A 74 2.45 5.38 -9.62
C ALA A 74 1.53 5.50 -10.84
N GLU A 75 0.26 5.15 -10.65
CA GLU A 75 -0.81 5.24 -11.64
C GLU A 75 -1.10 6.69 -12.04
N LYS A 76 -1.32 7.59 -11.06
CA LYS A 76 -1.55 9.02 -11.32
C LYS A 76 -0.44 9.67 -12.14
N PHE A 77 0.81 9.32 -11.81
CA PHE A 77 1.98 9.90 -12.45
C PHE A 77 2.50 9.08 -13.63
N ASN A 78 1.82 7.99 -13.98
CA ASN A 78 2.13 7.07 -15.08
C ASN A 78 3.62 6.67 -15.12
N THR A 79 4.15 6.20 -14.00
CA THR A 79 5.57 5.85 -13.87
C THR A 79 5.93 4.64 -14.74
N GLU A 80 7.21 4.45 -15.05
CA GLU A 80 7.65 3.29 -15.81
C GLU A 80 7.43 1.99 -15.04
N GLU A 81 7.57 2.01 -13.70
CA GLU A 81 7.27 0.89 -12.82
C GLU A 81 5.79 0.48 -12.87
N TYR A 82 4.87 1.46 -12.97
CA TYR A 82 3.44 1.18 -13.13
C TYR A 82 3.18 0.42 -14.44
N LYS A 83 3.77 0.88 -15.54
CA LYS A 83 3.66 0.20 -16.85
C LYS A 83 4.26 -1.20 -16.81
N GLN A 84 5.39 -1.36 -16.11
CA GLN A 84 6.02 -2.66 -15.90
C GLN A 84 5.11 -3.59 -15.08
N ALA A 85 4.54 -3.12 -13.97
CA ALA A 85 3.62 -3.90 -13.14
C ALA A 85 2.37 -4.35 -13.91
N ILE A 86 1.83 -3.51 -14.80
CA ILE A 86 0.74 -3.90 -15.71
C ILE A 86 1.19 -5.01 -16.66
N THR A 87 2.36 -4.86 -17.28
CA THR A 87 2.90 -5.82 -18.25
C THR A 87 3.18 -7.17 -17.59
N GLU A 88 3.74 -7.16 -16.38
CA GLU A 88 4.02 -8.36 -15.58
C GLU A 88 2.77 -8.94 -14.92
N GLY A 89 1.66 -8.19 -14.93
CA GLY A 89 0.38 -8.59 -14.37
C GLY A 89 0.33 -8.59 -12.84
N ARG A 90 1.36 -8.07 -12.16
CA ARG A 90 1.48 -7.99 -10.69
C ARG A 90 2.51 -6.94 -10.27
N TRP A 91 2.42 -6.51 -9.02
CA TRP A 91 3.46 -5.73 -8.38
C TRP A 91 4.52 -6.63 -7.73
N TYR A 92 5.78 -6.23 -7.89
CA TYR A 92 6.91 -6.74 -7.13
C TYR A 92 7.39 -5.67 -6.17
N THR A 93 7.90 -6.06 -5.00
CA THR A 93 8.38 -5.12 -3.98
C THR A 93 9.46 -4.18 -4.54
N TYR A 94 10.33 -4.64 -5.45
CA TYR A 94 11.35 -3.78 -6.05
C TYR A 94 10.76 -2.66 -6.91
N LEU A 95 9.61 -2.90 -7.57
CA LEU A 95 8.89 -1.86 -8.34
C LEU A 95 8.31 -0.80 -7.40
N LEU A 96 7.78 -1.19 -6.25
CA LEU A 96 7.27 -0.25 -5.24
C LEU A 96 8.39 0.61 -4.64
N VAL A 97 9.54 -0.01 -4.34
CA VAL A 97 10.74 0.71 -3.87
C VAL A 97 11.24 1.70 -4.94
N SER A 98 11.35 1.27 -6.20
CA SER A 98 11.79 2.12 -7.30
C SER A 98 10.84 3.31 -7.51
N THR A 99 9.53 3.03 -7.57
CA THR A 99 8.48 4.06 -7.66
C THR A 99 8.60 5.09 -6.55
N THR A 100 8.78 4.62 -5.31
CA THR A 100 8.89 5.49 -4.13
C THR A 100 10.11 6.40 -4.26
N ASN A 101 11.27 5.87 -4.64
CA ASN A 101 12.49 6.67 -4.82
C ASN A 101 12.34 7.76 -5.88
N ASP A 102 11.63 7.47 -6.97
CA ASP A 102 11.43 8.45 -8.04
C ASP A 102 10.36 9.48 -7.71
N LEU A 103 9.27 9.06 -7.05
CA LEU A 103 8.22 9.98 -6.63
C LEU A 103 8.63 10.84 -5.43
N SER A 104 9.48 10.38 -4.53
CA SER A 104 10.03 11.22 -3.45
C SER A 104 10.76 12.45 -3.99
N LYS A 105 11.50 12.32 -5.10
CA LYS A 105 12.19 13.45 -5.75
C LYS A 105 11.22 14.51 -6.27
N ARG A 106 9.98 14.13 -6.59
CA ARG A 106 8.96 14.98 -7.22
C ARG A 106 7.96 15.54 -6.22
N LEU A 107 7.56 14.73 -5.24
CA LEU A 107 6.47 15.02 -4.32
C LEU A 107 6.95 15.35 -2.91
N GLY A 108 8.21 15.00 -2.58
CA GLY A 108 8.84 15.22 -1.29
C GLY A 108 9.05 13.92 -0.49
N ASP A 109 9.87 14.02 0.54
CA ASP A 109 10.37 12.89 1.32
C ASP A 109 9.28 12.08 2.04
N TRP A 110 8.08 12.64 2.20
CA TRP A 110 6.94 11.97 2.83
C TRP A 110 6.56 10.65 2.13
N VAL A 111 6.83 10.53 0.82
CA VAL A 111 6.61 9.29 0.07
C VAL A 111 7.54 8.19 0.57
N SER A 112 8.85 8.47 0.61
CA SER A 112 9.86 7.54 1.13
C SER A 112 9.74 7.31 2.63
N ASP A 113 9.39 8.32 3.41
CA ASP A 113 9.19 8.18 4.85
C ASP A 113 8.06 7.20 5.19
N GLY A 114 6.94 7.31 4.48
CA GLY A 114 5.81 6.41 4.63
C GLY A 114 6.10 5.00 4.12
N TRP A 115 6.69 4.87 2.93
CA TRP A 115 7.08 3.56 2.40
C TRP A 115 8.08 2.83 3.29
N ASN A 116 9.15 3.51 3.73
CA ASN A 116 10.16 2.92 4.59
C ASN A 116 9.58 2.51 5.95
N ALA A 117 8.68 3.32 6.51
CA ALA A 117 7.96 2.96 7.73
C ALA A 117 7.07 1.73 7.52
N GLY A 118 6.32 1.67 6.42
CA GLY A 118 5.52 0.52 6.03
C GLY A 118 6.37 -0.74 5.86
N TYR A 119 7.52 -0.64 5.20
CA TYR A 119 8.42 -1.77 4.99
C TYR A 119 9.05 -2.28 6.30
N VAL A 120 9.40 -1.38 7.23
CA VAL A 120 9.82 -1.76 8.59
C VAL A 120 8.71 -2.52 9.32
N LEU A 121 7.46 -2.06 9.21
CA LEU A 121 6.31 -2.76 9.78
C LEU A 121 6.11 -4.14 9.14
N HIS A 122 6.26 -4.25 7.83
CA HIS A 122 6.16 -5.52 7.11
C HIS A 122 7.18 -6.54 7.60
N VAL A 123 8.45 -6.16 7.65
CA VAL A 123 9.55 -7.07 8.02
C VAL A 123 9.52 -7.33 9.52
N TRP A 124 9.71 -6.30 10.34
CA TRP A 124 9.95 -6.47 11.77
C TRP A 124 8.68 -6.60 12.60
N GLY A 125 7.57 -6.03 12.13
CA GLY A 125 6.28 -6.10 12.79
C GLY A 125 5.49 -7.35 12.43
N PHE A 126 5.31 -7.60 11.13
CA PHE A 126 4.48 -8.71 10.65
C PHE A 126 5.25 -10.03 10.54
N HIS A 127 6.29 -10.11 9.71
CA HIS A 127 7.00 -11.38 9.48
C HIS A 127 7.78 -11.86 10.71
N GLU A 128 8.54 -10.95 11.34
CA GLU A 128 9.40 -11.32 12.46
C GLU A 128 8.70 -11.22 13.82
N GLY A 129 7.58 -10.49 13.91
CA GLY A 129 6.81 -10.32 15.15
C GLY A 129 7.59 -9.70 16.31
N LYS A 130 8.62 -8.88 16.03
CA LYS A 130 9.56 -8.36 17.06
C LYS A 130 9.19 -7.00 17.63
N LEU A 131 8.25 -6.29 16.99
CA LEU A 131 7.85 -4.95 17.42
C LEU A 131 6.57 -5.00 18.25
N SER A 132 6.61 -4.38 19.42
CA SER A 132 5.43 -4.16 20.26
C SER A 132 4.58 -3.00 19.74
N VAL A 133 3.33 -2.91 20.23
CA VAL A 133 2.37 -1.82 19.95
C VAL A 133 3.04 -0.44 20.00
N ASN A 134 3.74 -0.13 21.09
CA ASN A 134 4.42 1.17 21.25
C ASN A 134 5.52 1.42 20.19
N LYS A 135 6.18 0.37 19.71
CA LYS A 135 7.25 0.48 18.71
C LYS A 135 6.69 0.64 17.30
N ILE A 136 5.52 0.04 17.01
CA ILE A 136 4.90 0.15 15.69
C ILE A 136 4.15 1.47 15.50
N THR A 137 3.62 2.09 16.57
CA THR A 137 2.85 3.34 16.49
C THR A 137 3.59 4.44 15.73
N VAL A 138 4.90 4.62 15.98
CA VAL A 138 5.69 5.66 15.29
C VAL A 138 5.74 5.46 13.78
N ASN A 139 5.85 4.21 13.32
CA ASN A 139 5.86 3.90 11.89
C ASN A 139 4.45 3.98 11.30
N MET A 140 3.42 3.57 12.04
CA MET A 140 2.03 3.72 11.62
C MET A 140 1.65 5.18 11.40
N GLU A 141 2.09 6.10 12.26
CA GLU A 141 1.84 7.53 12.09
C GLU A 141 2.52 8.10 10.84
N LYS A 142 3.68 7.56 10.43
CA LYS A 142 4.33 7.94 9.16
C LYS A 142 3.52 7.47 7.96
N VAL A 143 3.02 6.23 8.00
CA VAL A 143 2.14 5.68 6.97
C VAL A 143 0.83 6.48 6.89
N LYS A 144 0.22 6.85 8.02
CA LYS A 144 -0.98 7.70 8.05
C LYS A 144 -0.74 9.04 7.39
N LYS A 145 0.37 9.72 7.71
CA LYS A 145 0.76 10.99 7.06
C LYS A 145 0.95 10.83 5.55
N MET A 146 1.54 9.72 5.11
CA MET A 146 1.69 9.41 3.69
C MET A 146 0.33 9.29 2.99
N LEU A 147 -0.64 8.59 3.60
CA LEU A 147 -2.01 8.49 3.09
C LEU A 147 -2.69 9.86 3.02
N GLU A 148 -2.61 10.66 4.08
CA GLU A 148 -3.20 12.00 4.14
C GLU A 148 -2.64 12.94 3.05
N ASN A 149 -1.31 12.94 2.88
CA ASN A 149 -0.65 13.72 1.84
C ASN A 149 -1.04 13.23 0.44
N ALA A 150 -1.05 11.91 0.21
CA ALA A 150 -1.42 11.34 -1.09
C ALA A 150 -2.86 11.70 -1.48
N LYS A 151 -3.80 11.67 -0.53
CA LYS A 151 -5.19 12.10 -0.78
C LYS A 151 -5.27 13.52 -1.33
N SER A 152 -4.49 14.45 -0.77
CA SER A 152 -4.49 15.85 -1.23
C SER A 152 -4.04 16.02 -2.69
N ILE A 153 -3.26 15.08 -3.23
CA ILE A 153 -2.71 15.10 -4.59
C ILE A 153 -3.57 14.28 -5.57
N LEU A 154 -4.18 13.20 -5.07
CA LEU A 154 -4.92 12.25 -5.89
C LEU A 154 -6.40 12.64 -6.07
N MET A 155 -6.94 13.39 -5.10
CA MET A 155 -8.33 13.87 -5.09
C MET A 155 -8.46 15.36 -5.47
N SER A 156 -7.36 16.00 -5.88
CA SER A 156 -7.35 17.38 -6.41
C SER A 156 -7.75 17.44 -7.88
#